data_AF-A0A7S1SVX5-F1
#
_entry.id   AF-A0A7S1SVX5-F1
#
_cell.length_a   1.000
_cell.length_b   1.000
_cell.length_c   1.000
_cell.angle_alpha   90.00
_cell.angle_beta   90.00
_cell.angle_gamma   90.00
#
_symmetry.space_group_name_H-M   'P 1'
#
loop_
_entity.id
_entity.type
_entity.pdbx_description
1 polymer ?
#
loop_
_entity_poly.entity_id
_entity_poly.type
_entity_poly.pdbx_seq_one_letter_code
_entity_poly.pdbx_strand_id
1 'polypeptide(L)'
;GSGNPTASNCCKHASLCDCAGAYRADGRLLALIGGDEEAQRRSDGVQTAAGREPLPGTDDSQRNACDSEASQTVDPSPGLVRECGPVCRCSTDSCSSRRSQGGIKVDVHIEKGRKGWSVIADAPILVGTFVCEYAGELLKTSEAAARLRRYDCLPSESAGHALLAVREILPSWTTCLRINIDATQVGNVARFINHSCDGGNLAPILVRESGSVIPRVCLYASRTIHTGEELTFSYGQPCGPHNEEDDGRPVRRQRRCACGAAACKGFLPSQAE
;
A
#
# COMPACT_ATOMS: atom_id res chain seq x y z
N GLY A 1 16.39 41.55 -9.84
CA GLY A 1 15.98 40.36 -10.60
C GLY A 1 16.47 39.14 -9.88
N SER A 2 15.58 38.36 -9.30
CA SER A 2 15.89 37.09 -8.63
C SER A 2 14.66 36.19 -8.80
N GLY A 3 14.70 35.35 -9.83
CA GLY A 3 13.63 34.41 -10.15
C GLY A 3 13.57 33.30 -9.09
N ASN A 4 12.38 33.12 -8.52
CA ASN A 4 12.05 31.94 -7.72
C ASN A 4 12.15 30.68 -8.60
N PRO A 5 12.75 29.58 -8.11
CA PRO A 5 12.76 28.32 -8.85
C PRO A 5 11.33 27.78 -8.95
N THR A 6 10.84 27.65 -10.17
CA THR A 6 9.55 27.03 -10.51
C THR A 6 9.65 25.50 -10.40
N ALA A 7 8.49 24.87 -10.16
CA ALA A 7 8.23 23.49 -9.75
C ALA A 7 8.61 22.37 -10.75
N SER A 8 9.74 22.47 -11.45
CA SER A 8 10.08 21.58 -12.57
C SER A 8 11.05 20.43 -12.24
N ASN A 9 11.78 20.47 -11.11
CA ASN A 9 12.99 19.63 -10.96
C ASN A 9 13.06 18.73 -9.72
N CYS A 10 12.09 18.75 -8.78
CA CYS A 10 12.13 17.83 -7.62
C CYS A 10 11.43 16.48 -7.84
N CYS A 11 10.64 16.30 -8.90
CA CYS A 11 9.75 15.14 -9.05
C CYS A 11 10.03 14.26 -10.28
N LYS A 12 11.30 14.11 -10.69
CA LYS A 12 11.64 13.29 -11.87
C LYS A 12 12.16 11.89 -11.56
N HIS A 13 12.57 11.61 -10.32
CA HIS A 13 13.09 10.30 -9.94
C HIS A 13 12.71 10.03 -8.48
N ALA A 14 11.89 9.00 -8.20
CA ALA A 14 11.72 8.53 -6.82
C ALA A 14 12.93 7.72 -6.32
N SER A 15 13.95 7.48 -7.15
CA SER A 15 15.20 6.82 -6.74
C SER A 15 16.05 7.65 -5.76
N LEU A 16 15.75 8.95 -5.58
CA LEU A 16 16.46 9.87 -4.68
C LEU A 16 15.66 10.25 -3.42
N CYS A 17 14.43 9.74 -3.27
CA CYS A 17 13.65 9.89 -2.04
C CYS A 17 13.32 8.49 -1.56
N ASP A 18 13.72 8.14 -0.34
CA ASP A 18 13.11 7.03 0.40
C ASP A 18 11.59 7.15 0.25
N CYS A 19 11.00 6.32 -0.61
CA CYS A 19 9.68 6.58 -1.20
C CYS A 19 8.54 6.35 -0.20
N ALA A 20 8.88 6.09 1.05
CA ALA A 20 7.98 6.26 2.16
C ALA A 20 7.84 7.77 2.36
N GLY A 21 6.97 8.40 1.57
CA GLY A 21 6.64 9.80 1.69
C GLY A 21 5.12 9.95 1.76
N ALA A 22 4.62 10.85 2.61
CA ALA A 22 3.23 11.26 2.56
C ALA A 22 3.06 12.23 1.38
N TYR A 23 2.04 12.07 0.55
CA TYR A 23 1.74 12.96 -0.57
C TYR A 23 0.37 13.59 -0.40
N ARG A 24 0.27 14.87 -0.78
CA ARG A 24 -1.01 15.59 -0.87
C ARG A 24 -1.83 15.11 -2.05
N ALA A 25 -3.12 15.46 -2.04
CA ALA A 25 -4.03 15.30 -3.16
C ALA A 25 -3.54 15.92 -4.48
N ASP A 26 -2.73 16.98 -4.44
CA ASP A 26 -2.17 17.67 -5.60
C ASP A 26 -0.85 17.07 -6.13
N GLY A 27 -0.36 15.97 -5.53
CA GLY A 27 0.89 15.32 -5.94
C GLY A 27 2.14 15.85 -5.24
N ARG A 28 2.04 16.86 -4.38
CA ARG A 28 3.20 17.37 -3.63
C ARG A 28 3.56 16.46 -2.46
N LEU A 29 4.84 16.18 -2.29
CA LEU A 29 5.39 15.52 -1.10
C LEU A 29 5.10 16.38 0.15
N LEU A 30 4.46 15.79 1.14
CA LEU A 30 4.18 16.36 2.46
C LEU A 30 5.36 16.17 3.41
N ALA A 31 5.90 14.95 3.47
CA ALA A 31 6.96 14.55 4.38
C ALA A 31 7.53 13.20 3.93
N LEU A 32 8.76 12.89 4.34
CA LEU A 32 9.28 11.51 4.33
C LEU A 32 8.76 10.79 5.59
N ILE A 33 8.16 9.62 5.40
CA ILE A 33 7.70 8.64 6.39
C ILE A 33 8.83 7.61 6.58
N GLY A 34 9.71 7.80 7.57
CA GLY A 34 10.70 6.79 7.91
C GLY A 34 12.12 7.34 7.86
N GLY A 35 12.79 7.19 8.99
CA GLY A 35 14.04 7.84 9.34
C GLY A 35 13.91 8.24 10.81
N ASP A 36 14.34 7.36 11.71
CA ASP A 36 14.39 7.64 13.14
C ASP A 36 15.04 9.01 13.38
N GLU A 37 14.29 9.96 13.95
CA GLU A 37 14.83 11.26 14.40
C GLU A 37 15.93 11.08 15.48
N GLU A 38 16.17 9.85 15.93
CA GLU A 38 17.15 9.48 16.93
C GLU A 38 18.50 9.03 16.33
N ALA A 39 18.55 8.66 15.05
CA ALA A 39 19.79 8.26 14.37
C ALA A 39 20.68 9.47 13.99
N GLN A 40 20.07 10.63 13.70
CA GLN A 40 20.82 11.83 13.29
C GLN A 40 21.62 12.46 14.45
N ARG A 41 21.20 12.24 15.70
CA ARG A 41 21.87 12.78 16.91
C ARG A 41 23.11 11.99 17.36
N ARG A 42 23.42 10.85 16.74
CA ARG A 42 24.59 10.02 17.10
C ARG A 42 25.85 10.29 16.27
N SER A 43 25.82 11.29 15.38
CA SER A 43 26.98 11.68 14.57
C SER A 43 27.79 12.85 15.14
N ASP A 44 27.29 13.54 16.17
CA ASP A 44 28.03 14.61 16.87
C ASP A 44 28.25 14.25 18.34
N GLY A 45 29.44 13.70 18.64
CA GLY A 45 29.93 13.62 20.02
C GLY A 45 30.49 12.26 20.43
N VAL A 46 31.72 11.97 20.00
CA VAL A 46 32.61 11.08 20.77
C VAL A 46 32.87 11.73 22.12
N GLN A 47 32.57 11.04 23.22
CA GLN A 47 33.40 11.04 24.43
C GLN A 47 33.12 9.83 25.33
N THR A 48 34.23 9.29 25.82
CA THR A 48 34.44 8.06 26.59
C THR A 48 33.84 8.05 28.00
N ALA A 49 33.45 6.89 28.53
CA ALA A 49 33.85 6.43 29.87
C ALA A 49 33.38 4.99 30.21
N ALA A 50 34.21 4.36 31.03
CA ALA A 50 34.25 2.96 31.49
C ALA A 50 33.03 2.36 32.21
N GLY A 51 32.89 1.03 32.05
CA GLY A 51 32.96 0.08 33.18
C GLY A 51 31.66 -0.39 33.85
N ARG A 52 31.26 -1.65 33.60
CA ARG A 52 30.87 -2.62 34.65
C ARG A 52 30.70 -4.05 34.13
N GLU A 53 31.16 -4.99 34.93
CA GLU A 53 31.24 -6.45 34.73
C GLU A 53 29.87 -7.19 34.83
N PRO A 54 29.74 -8.42 34.30
CA PRO A 54 28.49 -9.21 34.28
C PRO A 54 28.45 -10.35 35.32
N LEU A 55 27.25 -10.77 35.76
CA LEU A 55 27.02 -11.95 36.62
C LEU A 55 25.56 -12.52 36.44
N PRO A 56 25.24 -13.79 36.82
CA PRO A 56 24.97 -14.88 35.86
C PRO A 56 23.64 -15.66 36.05
N GLY A 57 23.34 -16.56 35.08
CA GLY A 57 22.37 -17.68 35.18
C GLY A 57 20.89 -17.28 35.07
N THR A 58 19.99 -17.98 34.39
CA THR A 58 19.80 -19.44 34.38
C THR A 58 19.09 -19.96 33.12
N ASP A 59 19.64 -21.07 32.64
CA ASP A 59 19.01 -22.31 32.17
C ASP A 59 18.05 -22.36 30.96
N ASP A 60 18.29 -23.47 30.27
CA ASP A 60 17.92 -23.98 28.99
C ASP A 60 16.58 -24.73 29.09
N SER A 61 15.64 -24.48 28.18
CA SER A 61 14.67 -25.47 27.69
C SER A 61 13.57 -24.80 26.88
N GLN A 62 13.77 -24.73 25.57
CA GLN A 62 12.81 -25.26 24.59
C GLN A 62 13.42 -25.11 23.20
N ARG A 63 14.07 -26.21 22.79
CA ARG A 63 14.61 -26.44 21.46
C ARG A 63 13.45 -26.72 20.49
N ASN A 64 13.65 -26.20 19.28
CA ASN A 64 13.27 -26.76 17.98
C ASN A 64 11.79 -26.88 17.59
N ALA A 65 11.41 -26.04 16.63
CA ALA A 65 10.65 -26.44 15.45
C ALA A 65 10.90 -25.43 14.31
N CYS A 66 12.09 -25.47 13.71
CA CYS A 66 12.35 -24.90 12.40
C CYS A 66 12.95 -26.03 11.58
N ASP A 67 12.08 -26.80 10.93
CA ASP A 67 12.42 -27.67 9.80
C ASP A 67 11.13 -28.04 9.06
N SER A 68 10.93 -27.41 7.90
CA SER A 68 10.37 -28.05 6.71
C SER A 68 10.50 -27.08 5.54
N GLU A 69 11.61 -27.27 4.82
CA GLU A 69 11.74 -27.36 3.37
C GLU A 69 10.65 -26.71 2.50
N ALA A 70 11.14 -25.91 1.56
CA ALA A 70 10.42 -25.13 0.58
C ALA A 70 9.33 -25.89 -0.21
N SER A 71 8.21 -25.20 -0.44
CA SER A 71 7.46 -25.34 -1.69
C SER A 71 6.98 -23.97 -2.15
N GLN A 72 7.50 -23.58 -3.31
CA GLN A 72 7.21 -22.37 -4.05
C GLN A 72 5.88 -22.54 -4.78
N THR A 73 4.80 -21.93 -4.28
CA THR A 73 3.63 -21.51 -5.08
C THR A 73 2.83 -20.53 -4.25
N VAL A 74 2.77 -19.26 -4.65
CA VAL A 74 1.80 -18.31 -4.10
C VAL A 74 0.47 -18.63 -4.76
N ASP A 75 -0.39 -19.32 -4.03
CA ASP A 75 -1.77 -19.60 -4.42
C ASP A 75 -2.54 -18.26 -4.51
N PRO A 76 -3.30 -17.95 -5.59
CA PRO A 76 -3.89 -16.63 -5.83
C PRO A 76 -5.20 -16.37 -5.06
N SER A 77 -5.53 -17.20 -4.07
CA SER A 77 -6.47 -16.83 -3.01
C SER A 77 -5.90 -15.60 -2.27
N PRO A 78 -6.66 -14.56 -1.88
CA PRO A 78 -6.15 -13.46 -1.06
C PRO A 78 -5.90 -13.97 0.36
N GLY A 79 -4.88 -14.80 0.49
CA GLY A 79 -4.40 -15.38 1.72
C GLY A 79 -3.71 -14.31 2.55
N LEU A 80 -3.89 -14.42 3.86
CA LEU A 80 -3.13 -13.65 4.82
C LEU A 80 -1.70 -14.17 4.86
N VAL A 81 -0.74 -13.33 4.47
CA VAL A 81 0.70 -13.58 4.68
C VAL A 81 1.06 -13.12 6.10
N ARG A 82 1.86 -13.92 6.81
CA ARG A 82 2.41 -13.53 8.12
C ARG A 82 3.88 -13.17 7.99
N GLU A 83 4.26 -12.07 8.64
CA GLU A 83 5.65 -11.66 8.77
C GLU A 83 6.12 -11.72 10.23
N CYS A 84 7.43 -11.88 10.42
CA CYS A 84 8.04 -11.74 11.73
C CYS A 84 7.88 -10.29 12.22
N GLY A 85 7.56 -10.12 13.50
CA GLY A 85 7.36 -8.81 14.12
C GLY A 85 8.47 -8.41 15.10
N PRO A 86 8.34 -7.27 15.80
CA PRO A 86 9.37 -6.81 16.74
C PRO A 86 9.54 -7.77 17.93
N VAL A 87 8.51 -8.58 18.19
CA VAL A 87 8.51 -9.64 19.22
C VAL A 87 9.24 -10.92 18.78
N CYS A 88 9.60 -11.05 17.50
CA CYS A 88 10.35 -12.19 16.99
C CYS A 88 11.85 -12.05 17.29
N ARG A 89 12.52 -13.15 17.64
CA ARG A 89 13.96 -13.18 17.97
C ARG A 89 14.89 -13.23 16.76
N CYS A 90 14.34 -13.32 15.55
CA CYS A 90 15.12 -13.35 14.32
C CYS A 90 15.70 -11.95 14.00
N SER A 91 16.86 -11.93 13.34
CA SER A 91 17.48 -10.69 12.84
C SER A 91 16.49 -9.88 12.00
N THR A 92 16.50 -8.56 12.15
CA THR A 92 15.69 -7.64 11.34
C THR A 92 16.12 -7.66 9.88
N ASP A 93 17.41 -7.85 9.61
CA ASP A 93 17.98 -7.57 8.29
C ASP A 93 18.09 -8.83 7.41
N SER A 94 18.16 -10.00 8.03
CA SER A 94 18.35 -11.28 7.31
C SER A 94 17.16 -12.24 7.40
N CYS A 95 16.09 -11.87 8.10
CA CYS A 95 14.91 -12.72 8.20
C CYS A 95 14.13 -12.74 6.86
N SER A 96 14.07 -13.90 6.22
CA SER A 96 13.30 -14.13 4.99
C SER A 96 11.78 -13.93 5.15
N SER A 97 11.30 -13.88 6.40
CA SER A 97 9.91 -13.62 6.76
C SER A 97 9.63 -12.14 7.08
N ARG A 98 10.58 -11.22 6.83
CA ARG A 98 10.38 -9.77 6.87
C ARG A 98 10.56 -9.19 5.46
N ARG A 99 9.52 -9.26 4.63
CA ARG A 99 9.64 -8.93 3.20
C ARG A 99 9.30 -7.47 2.89
N SER A 100 8.17 -7.01 3.42
CA SER A 100 7.63 -5.67 3.18
C SER A 100 8.07 -4.62 4.19
N GLN A 101 8.69 -5.03 5.30
CA GLN A 101 9.16 -4.13 6.37
C GLN A 101 10.37 -3.28 5.97
N GLY A 102 11.14 -3.72 4.97
CA GLY A 102 12.33 -3.00 4.49
C GLY A 102 12.05 -1.82 3.58
N GLY A 103 10.81 -1.32 3.52
CA GLY A 103 10.42 -0.17 2.71
C GLY A 103 10.36 -0.44 1.20
N ILE A 104 10.15 0.65 0.45
CA ILE A 104 10.04 0.63 -1.02
C ILE A 104 11.45 0.55 -1.61
N LYS A 105 11.68 -0.41 -2.52
CA LYS A 105 12.98 -0.63 -3.18
C LYS A 105 12.90 -0.60 -4.71
N VAL A 106 11.76 -0.16 -5.25
CA VAL A 106 11.51 -0.09 -6.69
C VAL A 106 11.56 1.35 -7.17
N ASP A 107 12.14 1.55 -8.35
CA ASP A 107 12.23 2.86 -8.98
C ASP A 107 10.95 3.14 -9.78
N VAL A 108 10.22 4.17 -9.36
CA VAL A 108 8.97 4.61 -9.99
C VAL A 108 8.89 6.14 -10.02
N HIS A 109 8.06 6.69 -10.89
CA HIS A 109 7.68 8.10 -10.82
C HIS A 109 6.18 8.27 -10.99
N ILE A 110 5.69 9.47 -10.65
CA ILE A 110 4.29 9.85 -10.82
C ILE A 110 4.17 10.71 -12.07
N GLU A 111 3.30 10.33 -12.99
CA GLU A 111 3.01 11.07 -14.22
C GLU A 111 1.52 11.44 -14.30
N LYS A 112 1.22 12.60 -14.88
CA LYS A 112 -0.16 13.02 -15.15
C LYS A 112 -0.54 12.69 -16.59
N GLY A 113 -1.43 11.73 -16.76
CA GLY A 113 -1.98 11.30 -18.05
C GLY A 113 -3.48 11.51 -18.17
N ARG A 114 -4.10 10.77 -19.10
CA ARG A 114 -5.55 10.83 -19.39
C ARG A 114 -6.44 10.40 -18.21
N LYS A 115 -5.93 9.53 -17.34
CA LYS A 115 -6.62 9.02 -16.15
C LYS A 115 -6.42 9.91 -14.91
N GLY A 116 -5.74 11.04 -15.07
CA GLY A 116 -5.22 11.82 -13.95
C GLY A 116 -3.79 11.37 -13.63
N TRP A 117 -3.47 11.29 -12.35
CA TRP A 117 -2.17 10.81 -11.90
C TRP A 117 -2.04 9.29 -12.05
N SER A 118 -0.84 8.83 -12.37
CA SER A 118 -0.50 7.42 -12.57
C SER A 118 0.92 7.17 -12.03
N VAL A 119 1.20 5.95 -11.59
CA VAL A 119 2.55 5.54 -11.19
C VAL A 119 3.17 4.72 -12.31
N ILE A 120 4.37 5.08 -12.74
CA ILE A 120 5.08 4.46 -13.87
C ILE A 120 6.39 3.84 -13.37
N ALA A 121 6.74 2.66 -13.88
CA ALA A 121 8.02 2.00 -13.56
C ALA A 121 9.19 2.68 -14.29
N ASP A 122 10.24 3.08 -13.54
CA ASP A 122 11.48 3.60 -14.13
C ASP A 122 12.50 2.50 -14.45
N ALA A 123 12.39 1.36 -13.76
CA ALA A 123 13.20 0.17 -13.98
C ALA A 123 12.32 -1.09 -14.04
N PRO A 124 12.81 -2.20 -14.63
CA PRO A 124 12.07 -3.47 -14.61
C PRO A 124 11.81 -3.95 -13.17
N ILE A 125 10.56 -4.32 -12.87
CA ILE A 125 10.16 -4.88 -11.57
C ILE A 125 9.81 -6.35 -11.78
N LEU A 126 10.57 -7.26 -11.15
CA LEU A 126 10.35 -8.70 -11.32
C LEU A 126 9.07 -9.17 -10.60
N VAL A 127 8.45 -10.24 -11.12
CA VAL A 127 7.31 -10.90 -10.46
C VAL A 127 7.62 -11.24 -9.00
N GLY A 128 6.65 -11.06 -8.11
CA GLY A 128 6.78 -11.32 -6.68
C GLY A 128 7.55 -10.23 -5.91
N THR A 129 8.05 -9.18 -6.56
CA THR A 129 8.70 -8.06 -5.89
C THR A 129 7.69 -7.24 -5.10
N PHE A 130 8.02 -6.91 -3.85
CA PHE A 130 7.25 -5.95 -3.06
C PHE A 130 7.41 -4.55 -3.67
N VAL A 131 6.29 -3.91 -4.00
CA VAL A 131 6.28 -2.58 -4.62
C VAL A 131 6.04 -1.51 -3.57
N CYS A 132 4.89 -1.55 -2.89
CA CYS A 132 4.57 -0.62 -1.82
C CYS A 132 3.40 -1.13 -0.97
N GLU A 133 3.16 -0.51 0.18
CA GLU A 133 1.91 -0.65 0.93
C GLU A 133 0.86 0.34 0.42
N TYR A 134 -0.43 -0.01 0.49
CA TYR A 134 -1.51 0.95 0.33
C TYR A 134 -1.78 1.65 1.67
N ALA A 135 -1.09 2.76 1.91
CA ALA A 135 -1.12 3.46 3.20
C ALA A 135 -2.02 4.72 3.17
N GLY A 136 -2.80 4.89 4.25
CA GLY A 136 -3.71 6.02 4.45
C GLY A 136 -4.35 5.96 5.83
N GLU A 137 -5.40 6.75 6.05
CA GLU A 137 -6.16 6.72 7.31
C GLU A 137 -6.99 5.43 7.42
N LEU A 138 -6.85 4.69 8.53
CA LEU A 138 -7.70 3.53 8.81
C LEU A 138 -9.04 3.99 9.38
N LEU A 139 -10.14 3.65 8.69
CA LEU A 139 -11.49 4.12 9.03
C LEU A 139 -12.43 3.01 9.48
N LYS A 140 -13.31 3.39 10.41
CA LYS A 140 -14.54 2.61 10.68
C LYS A 140 -15.44 2.61 9.44
N THR A 141 -16.19 1.55 9.24
CA THR A 141 -17.10 1.41 8.09
C THR A 141 -18.09 2.57 7.96
N SER A 142 -18.64 3.06 9.08
CA SER A 142 -19.57 4.19 9.09
C SER A 142 -18.91 5.51 8.62
N GLU A 143 -17.67 5.76 9.04
CA GLU A 143 -16.90 6.93 8.62
C GLU A 143 -16.47 6.83 7.15
N ALA A 144 -16.03 5.65 6.71
CA ALA A 144 -15.73 5.38 5.29
C ALA A 144 -16.94 5.65 4.39
N ALA A 145 -18.13 5.19 4.79
CA ALA A 145 -19.37 5.47 4.06
C ALA A 145 -19.72 6.97 4.07
N ALA A 146 -19.53 7.66 5.20
CA ALA A 146 -19.76 9.10 5.30
C ALA A 146 -18.81 9.92 4.42
N ARG A 147 -17.52 9.53 4.35
CA ARG A 147 -16.54 10.14 3.45
C ARG A 147 -16.87 9.89 1.98
N LEU A 148 -17.22 8.65 1.63
CA LEU A 148 -17.59 8.30 0.26
C LEU A 148 -18.78 9.12 -0.24
N ARG A 149 -19.83 9.28 0.58
CA ARG A 149 -20.97 10.16 0.23
C ARG A 149 -20.54 11.61 -0.01
N ARG A 150 -19.58 12.13 0.77
CA ARG A 150 -19.04 13.48 0.53
C ARG A 150 -18.27 13.57 -0.77
N TYR A 151 -17.46 12.55 -1.09
CA TYR A 151 -16.69 12.50 -2.34
C TYR A 151 -17.58 12.36 -3.58
N ASP A 152 -18.66 11.59 -3.49
CA ASP A 152 -19.64 11.42 -4.58
C ASP A 152 -20.38 12.73 -4.91
N CYS A 153 -20.49 13.64 -3.94
CA CYS A 153 -21.09 14.98 -4.13
C CYS A 153 -20.12 16.01 -4.72
N LEU A 154 -18.82 15.71 -4.83
CA LEU A 154 -17.85 16.64 -5.41
C LEU A 154 -18.02 16.73 -6.94
N PRO A 155 -17.69 17.88 -7.55
CA PRO A 155 -17.73 18.01 -9.01
C PRO A 155 -16.91 16.92 -9.70
N SER A 156 -17.38 16.43 -10.86
CA SER A 156 -16.75 15.32 -11.59
C SER A 156 -15.29 15.59 -12.00
N GLU A 157 -14.88 16.85 -12.07
CA GLU A 157 -13.50 17.28 -12.35
C GLU A 157 -12.57 17.16 -11.13
N SER A 158 -13.11 16.88 -9.95
CA SER A 158 -12.34 16.63 -8.75
C SER A 158 -11.57 15.32 -8.89
N ALA A 159 -10.34 15.31 -8.36
CA ALA A 159 -9.58 14.07 -8.17
C ALA A 159 -10.47 13.02 -7.49
N GLY A 160 -10.41 11.78 -7.97
CA GLY A 160 -11.17 10.70 -7.35
C GLY A 160 -10.75 10.50 -5.90
N HIS A 161 -11.59 9.84 -5.10
CA HIS A 161 -11.17 9.41 -3.77
C HIS A 161 -10.19 8.23 -3.89
N ALA A 162 -9.30 8.12 -2.91
CA ALA A 162 -8.36 7.00 -2.76
C ALA A 162 -8.74 6.15 -1.54
N LEU A 163 -10.04 5.89 -1.42
CA LEU A 163 -10.62 5.01 -0.41
C LEU A 163 -10.65 3.58 -0.94
N LEU A 164 -9.90 2.70 -0.29
CA LEU A 164 -9.85 1.27 -0.56
C LEU A 164 -10.49 0.52 0.60
N ALA A 165 -11.41 -0.40 0.32
CA ALA A 165 -11.81 -1.39 1.33
C ALA A 165 -11.46 -2.80 0.90
N VAL A 166 -10.78 -3.50 1.79
CA VAL A 166 -10.36 -4.89 1.63
C VAL A 166 -11.06 -5.74 2.68
N ARG A 167 -11.31 -7.00 2.32
CA ARG A 167 -11.96 -7.97 3.19
C ARG A 167 -11.01 -9.14 3.43
N GLU A 168 -10.80 -9.48 4.69
CA GLU A 168 -10.15 -10.72 5.10
C GLU A 168 -11.24 -11.69 5.55
N ILE A 169 -11.24 -12.90 4.99
CA ILE A 169 -12.06 -13.98 5.51
C ILE A 169 -11.26 -14.64 6.63
N LEU A 170 -11.78 -14.61 7.87
CA LEU A 170 -11.09 -15.20 9.01
C LEU A 170 -11.18 -16.73 8.99
N PRO A 171 -10.29 -17.47 9.68
CA PRO A 171 -10.24 -18.93 9.64
C PRO A 171 -11.52 -19.66 10.05
N SER A 172 -12.43 -18.99 10.78
CA SER A 172 -13.74 -19.55 11.10
C SER A 172 -14.68 -19.63 9.89
N TRP A 173 -14.33 -19.02 8.75
CA TRP A 173 -15.11 -18.87 7.52
C TRP A 173 -16.48 -18.17 7.68
N THR A 174 -16.86 -17.86 8.92
CA THR A 174 -18.12 -17.21 9.29
C THR A 174 -17.94 -15.72 9.61
N THR A 175 -16.70 -15.27 9.77
CA THR A 175 -16.37 -13.88 10.13
C THR A 175 -15.49 -13.27 9.07
N CYS A 176 -15.81 -12.04 8.66
CA CYS A 176 -15.04 -11.26 7.72
C CYS A 176 -14.59 -9.95 8.37
N LEU A 177 -13.28 -9.71 8.40
CA LEU A 177 -12.72 -8.43 8.82
C LEU A 177 -12.71 -7.49 7.61
N ARG A 178 -13.44 -6.37 7.71
CA ARG A 178 -13.42 -5.28 6.70
C ARG A 178 -12.42 -4.21 7.15
N ILE A 179 -11.50 -3.87 6.26
CA ILE A 179 -10.45 -2.88 6.47
C ILE A 179 -10.72 -1.76 5.47
N ASN A 180 -10.96 -0.54 5.95
CA ASN A 180 -11.18 0.63 5.10
C ASN A 180 -9.98 1.58 5.26
N ILE A 181 -9.23 1.81 4.20
CA ILE A 181 -8.06 2.69 4.16
C ILE A 181 -8.39 3.86 3.24
N ASP A 182 -8.33 5.07 3.77
CA ASP A 182 -8.56 6.30 3.00
C ASP A 182 -7.26 7.09 2.82
N ALA A 183 -6.72 7.02 1.61
CA ALA A 183 -5.53 7.74 1.19
C ALA A 183 -5.86 9.07 0.49
N THR A 184 -7.11 9.55 0.57
CA THR A 184 -7.57 10.72 -0.20
C THR A 184 -6.85 12.00 0.23
N GLN A 185 -6.72 12.23 1.54
CA GLN A 185 -6.07 13.43 2.06
C GLN A 185 -4.62 13.20 2.47
N VAL A 186 -4.34 12.03 3.06
CA VAL A 186 -3.01 11.61 3.51
C VAL A 186 -2.79 10.18 3.07
N GLY A 187 -1.78 9.95 2.24
CA GLY A 187 -1.40 8.62 1.80
C GLY A 187 -0.03 8.62 1.14
N ASN A 188 0.49 7.43 0.84
CA ASN A 188 1.77 7.28 0.14
C ASN A 188 1.57 7.22 -1.39
N VAL A 189 2.62 6.86 -2.13
CA VAL A 189 2.60 6.74 -3.60
C VAL A 189 1.47 5.84 -4.13
N ALA A 190 1.01 4.85 -3.35
CA ALA A 190 -0.02 3.92 -3.76
C ALA A 190 -1.37 4.57 -4.09
N ARG A 191 -1.64 5.77 -3.54
CA ARG A 191 -2.86 6.55 -3.83
C ARG A 191 -3.00 6.96 -5.30
N PHE A 192 -1.91 6.91 -6.07
CA PHE A 192 -1.86 7.26 -7.50
C PHE A 192 -1.85 6.03 -8.42
N ILE A 193 -1.88 4.81 -7.87
CA ILE A 193 -1.90 3.58 -8.67
C ILE A 193 -3.33 3.32 -9.15
N ASN A 194 -3.52 3.25 -10.47
CA ASN A 194 -4.84 3.20 -11.08
C ASN A 194 -5.46 1.80 -11.09
N HIS A 195 -6.76 1.77 -11.36
CA HIS A 195 -7.52 0.55 -11.56
C HIS A 195 -7.23 -0.14 -12.91
N SER A 196 -7.14 -1.47 -12.90
CA SER A 196 -7.35 -2.29 -14.11
C SER A 196 -8.40 -3.39 -13.91
N CYS A 197 -9.30 -3.56 -14.89
CA CYS A 197 -10.40 -4.54 -14.85
C CYS A 197 -9.94 -5.99 -15.04
N ASP A 198 -8.77 -6.21 -15.64
CA ASP A 198 -8.15 -7.53 -15.84
C ASP A 198 -7.27 -7.97 -14.67
N GLY A 199 -7.26 -7.22 -13.57
CA GLY A 199 -6.43 -7.47 -12.39
C GLY A 199 -5.21 -6.56 -12.30
N GLY A 200 -4.73 -6.02 -13.43
CA GLY A 200 -3.53 -5.19 -13.47
C GLY A 200 -2.24 -6.00 -13.27
N ASN A 201 -1.13 -5.29 -13.05
CA ASN A 201 0.20 -5.86 -12.86
C ASN A 201 0.66 -5.89 -11.39
N LEU A 202 -0.20 -5.44 -10.46
CA LEU A 202 0.00 -5.54 -9.02
C LEU A 202 -1.10 -6.37 -8.35
N ALA A 203 -0.69 -7.26 -7.46
CA ALA A 203 -1.57 -8.05 -6.60
C ALA A 203 -1.60 -7.45 -5.18
N PRO A 204 -2.78 -7.09 -4.64
CA PRO A 204 -2.93 -6.72 -3.24
C PRO A 204 -2.92 -7.98 -2.35
N ILE A 205 -2.00 -8.01 -1.39
CA ILE A 205 -1.81 -9.10 -0.44
C ILE A 205 -1.96 -8.55 0.98
N LEU A 206 -2.74 -9.23 1.82
CA LEU A 206 -2.85 -8.89 3.24
C LEU A 206 -1.64 -9.44 3.99
N VAL A 207 -0.90 -8.55 4.67
CA VAL A 207 0.31 -8.90 5.41
C VAL A 207 0.12 -8.55 6.89
N ARG A 208 0.21 -9.55 7.77
CA ARG A 208 0.12 -9.36 9.22
C ARG A 208 1.45 -9.65 9.88
N GLU A 209 1.98 -8.64 10.54
CA GLU A 209 3.15 -8.77 11.39
C GLU A 209 2.78 -9.49 12.70
N SER A 210 3.69 -10.32 13.21
CA SER A 210 3.51 -11.00 14.49
C SER A 210 3.32 -9.98 15.62
N GLY A 211 2.16 -10.03 16.29
CA GLY A 211 1.77 -9.07 17.31
C GLY A 211 0.79 -7.99 16.83
N SER A 212 0.58 -7.84 15.52
CA SER A 212 -0.44 -6.94 14.97
C SER A 212 -1.78 -7.65 14.77
N VAL A 213 -2.87 -6.97 15.11
CA VAL A 213 -4.24 -7.44 14.87
C VAL A 213 -4.69 -7.11 13.44
N ILE A 214 -4.34 -5.93 12.95
CA ILE A 214 -4.82 -5.39 11.68
C ILE A 214 -3.74 -5.64 10.62
N PRO A 215 -4.06 -6.34 9.52
CA PRO A 215 -3.10 -6.58 8.46
C PRO A 215 -2.95 -5.31 7.60
N ARG A 216 -1.76 -5.16 7.02
CA ARG A 216 -1.42 -4.14 6.02
C ARG A 216 -1.81 -4.65 4.64
N VAL A 217 -2.15 -3.75 3.72
CA VAL A 217 -2.41 -4.10 2.31
C VAL A 217 -1.14 -3.82 1.51
N CYS A 218 -0.40 -4.86 1.17
CA CYS A 218 0.86 -4.75 0.44
C CYS A 218 0.65 -5.11 -1.03
N LEU A 219 1.15 -4.27 -1.94
CA LEU A 219 1.11 -4.49 -3.38
C LEU A 219 2.40 -5.16 -3.83
N TYR A 220 2.25 -6.31 -4.50
CA TYR A 220 3.34 -7.08 -5.08
C TYR A 220 3.17 -7.18 -6.60
N ALA A 221 4.27 -7.22 -7.34
CA ALA A 221 4.22 -7.44 -8.79
C ALA A 221 3.62 -8.82 -9.11
N SER A 222 2.49 -8.87 -9.81
CA SER A 222 1.82 -10.13 -10.21
C SER A 222 2.45 -10.77 -11.45
N ARG A 223 3.20 -9.98 -12.21
CA ARG A 223 4.05 -10.38 -13.34
C ARG A 223 5.28 -9.48 -13.37
N THR A 224 6.26 -9.80 -14.20
CA THR A 224 7.33 -8.85 -14.51
C THR A 224 6.74 -7.60 -15.16
N ILE A 225 7.11 -6.43 -14.65
CA ILE A 225 6.71 -5.10 -15.12
C ILE A 225 7.92 -4.47 -15.81
N HIS A 226 7.75 -4.00 -17.03
CA HIS A 226 8.81 -3.37 -17.82
C HIS A 226 8.90 -1.86 -17.54
N THR A 227 10.07 -1.27 -17.76
CA THR A 227 10.24 0.18 -17.73
C THR A 227 9.23 0.88 -18.62
N GLY A 228 8.61 1.95 -18.12
CA GLY A 228 7.57 2.73 -18.79
C GLY A 228 6.17 2.13 -18.66
N GLU A 229 5.99 0.94 -18.08
CA GLU A 229 4.65 0.42 -17.80
C GLU A 229 4.00 1.13 -16.60
N GLU A 230 2.70 1.41 -16.73
CA GLU A 230 1.89 1.91 -15.63
C GLU A 230 1.58 0.80 -14.62
N LEU A 231 1.75 1.12 -13.34
CA LEU A 231 1.38 0.27 -12.23
C LEU A 231 -0.14 0.35 -12.01
N THR A 232 -0.80 -0.80 -11.98
CA THR A 232 -2.25 -0.91 -11.81
C THR A 232 -2.64 -2.14 -10.99
N PHE A 233 -3.77 -2.07 -10.28
CA PHE A 233 -4.38 -3.22 -9.61
C PHE A 233 -5.91 -3.18 -9.72
N SER A 234 -6.58 -4.28 -9.36
CA SER A 234 -8.04 -4.26 -9.25
C SER A 234 -8.50 -3.56 -7.96
N TYR A 235 -9.33 -2.51 -8.08
CA TYR A 235 -9.90 -1.82 -6.92
C TYR A 235 -10.95 -2.65 -6.18
N GLY A 236 -11.29 -3.83 -6.72
CA GLY A 236 -12.29 -4.73 -6.19
C GLY A 236 -13.29 -5.15 -7.26
N GLN A 237 -14.20 -6.03 -6.87
CA GLN A 237 -15.31 -6.38 -7.74
C GLN A 237 -16.31 -5.22 -7.76
N PRO A 238 -16.78 -4.79 -8.94
CA PRO A 238 -17.94 -3.91 -8.98
C PRO A 238 -19.11 -4.64 -8.34
N CYS A 239 -19.93 -3.88 -7.63
CA CYS A 239 -21.28 -4.32 -7.34
C CYS A 239 -21.96 -4.61 -8.68
N GLY A 240 -22.74 -5.69 -8.75
CA GLY A 240 -23.52 -6.04 -9.92
C GLY A 240 -24.37 -4.85 -10.38
N PRO A 241 -24.95 -4.91 -11.59
CA PRO A 241 -25.83 -3.85 -12.06
C PRO A 241 -26.82 -3.54 -10.95
N HIS A 242 -26.81 -2.30 -10.46
CA HIS A 242 -27.98 -1.78 -9.78
C HIS A 242 -29.08 -1.92 -10.83
N ASN A 243 -29.98 -2.89 -10.65
CA ASN A 243 -31.25 -2.83 -11.33
C ASN A 243 -31.78 -1.42 -11.06
N GLU A 244 -32.22 -0.73 -12.10
CA GLU A 244 -32.79 0.62 -12.04
C GLU A 244 -34.14 0.64 -11.29
N GLU A 245 -34.33 -0.24 -10.31
CA GLU A 245 -35.48 -0.32 -9.41
C GLU A 245 -35.14 0.40 -8.10
N ASP A 246 -35.20 1.73 -8.22
CA ASP A 246 -35.92 2.64 -7.33
C ASP A 246 -36.15 2.20 -5.86
N ASP A 247 -35.20 2.54 -4.99
CA ASP A 247 -35.39 2.64 -3.53
C ASP A 247 -35.39 4.12 -3.06
N GLY A 248 -35.57 5.09 -3.97
CA GLY A 248 -35.48 6.52 -3.64
C GLY A 248 -34.10 6.98 -3.11
N ARG A 249 -33.07 6.12 -3.12
CA ARG A 249 -31.69 6.49 -2.77
C ARG A 249 -31.05 7.22 -3.96
N PRO A 250 -30.32 8.32 -3.72
CA PRO A 250 -29.65 9.05 -4.80
C PRO A 250 -28.69 8.12 -5.53
N VAL A 251 -28.87 8.01 -6.85
CA VAL A 251 -28.02 7.24 -7.76
C VAL A 251 -26.58 7.73 -7.58
N ARG A 252 -25.69 6.87 -7.07
CA ARG A 252 -24.28 7.20 -6.93
C ARG A 252 -23.71 7.48 -8.32
N ARG A 253 -23.04 8.63 -8.49
CA ARG A 253 -22.42 9.01 -9.77
C ARG A 253 -21.28 8.05 -10.07
N GLN A 254 -21.53 7.04 -10.89
CA GLN A 254 -20.53 6.03 -11.20
C GLN A 254 -19.49 6.57 -12.18
N ARG A 255 -18.21 6.54 -11.78
CA ARG A 255 -17.09 7.03 -12.59
C ARG A 255 -16.79 6.03 -13.71
N ARG A 256 -16.62 6.50 -14.95
CA ARG A 256 -16.24 5.65 -16.08
C ARG A 256 -14.85 5.06 -15.88
N CYS A 257 -14.69 3.79 -16.22
CA CYS A 257 -13.39 3.12 -16.23
C CYS A 257 -12.69 3.37 -17.58
N ALA A 258 -11.42 3.74 -17.52
CA ALA A 258 -10.57 3.96 -18.69
C ALA A 258 -9.29 3.08 -18.64
N CYS A 259 -9.39 1.89 -18.06
CA CYS A 259 -8.22 1.00 -17.86
C CYS A 259 -7.62 0.46 -19.16
N GLY A 260 -8.39 0.39 -20.25
CA GLY A 260 -7.93 -0.13 -21.54
C GLY A 260 -7.95 -1.66 -21.68
N ALA A 261 -8.32 -2.40 -20.64
CA ALA A 261 -8.45 -3.86 -20.71
C ALA A 261 -9.53 -4.28 -21.72
N ALA A 262 -9.31 -5.38 -22.44
CA ALA A 262 -10.26 -5.89 -23.45
C ALA A 262 -11.62 -6.24 -22.84
N ALA A 263 -11.64 -6.79 -21.62
CA ALA A 263 -12.84 -7.09 -20.84
C ALA A 263 -13.16 -5.99 -19.81
N CYS A 264 -12.99 -4.71 -20.18
CA CYS A 264 -13.29 -3.58 -19.31
C CYS A 264 -14.78 -3.55 -18.92
N LYS A 265 -15.06 -3.37 -17.63
CA LYS A 265 -16.42 -3.33 -17.09
C LYS A 265 -17.14 -1.97 -17.30
N GLY A 266 -16.50 -1.02 -17.98
CA GLY A 266 -17.06 0.30 -18.33
C GLY A 266 -17.07 1.33 -17.19
N PHE A 267 -17.16 0.89 -15.94
CA PHE A 267 -17.20 1.75 -14.76
C PHE A 267 -16.23 1.29 -13.67
N LEU A 268 -15.71 2.24 -12.89
CA LEU A 268 -14.90 1.92 -11.72
C LEU A 268 -15.75 1.20 -10.67
N PRO A 269 -15.19 0.23 -9.93
CA PRO A 269 -15.88 -0.40 -8.83
C PRO A 269 -16.32 0.66 -7.79
N SER A 270 -17.63 0.79 -7.59
CA SER A 270 -18.18 1.51 -6.45
C SER A 270 -18.45 0.50 -5.34
N GLN A 271 -18.10 0.83 -4.10
CA GLN A 271 -18.38 -0.07 -2.98
C GLN A 271 -19.84 0.07 -2.57
N ALA A 272 -20.60 -1.03 -2.66
CA ALA A 272 -21.85 -1.18 -1.91
C ALA A 272 -21.55 -1.19 -0.41
N GLU A 273 -22.46 -0.59 0.33
CA GLU A 273 -22.43 -0.50 1.80
C GLU A 273 -22.35 -1.90 2.43
#